data_AF-A0A7Y2NWG4-F1
#
_entry.id   AF-A0A7Y2NWG4-F1
#
_cell.length_a   1.000
_cell.length_b   1.000
_cell.length_c   1.000
_cell.angle_alpha   90.00
_cell.angle_beta   90.00
_cell.angle_gamma   90.00
#
_symmetry.space_group_name_H-M   'P 1'
#
loop_
_entity.id
_entity.type
_entity.pdbx_description
1 polymer ?
#
loop_
_entity_poly.entity_id
_entity_poly.type
_entity_poly.pdbx_seq_one_letter_code
_entity_poly.pdbx_strand_id
1 'polypeptide(L)'
;VLDTADRCPNTPAGMRVDANGCPIDADSDGVADSADRCPNTPSGEQVDAQGCPVATDSDGDGVVDSADRCPNSPRGATVDSEGCVIPQDTDGDGVDDSVDRCPGTPAGTQVDAVGCRILFQEQQTTLILEGVNFQTGRASLTQSARAILLTVAQSLIGNPAIRVEVAGHTDITGSRDTNMRLSQSRADAVRNFLIRNGVDAERLVARGYGPDEPVADNATTAGRAQNRRVELRRLN
;
A
#
# COMPACT_ATOMS: atom_id res chain seq x y z
N VAL A 1 -50.83 44.94 9.18
CA VAL A 1 -51.64 43.91 9.88
C VAL A 1 -51.88 44.43 11.29
N LEU A 2 -53.03 44.17 11.92
CA LEU A 2 -53.22 44.56 13.33
C LEU A 2 -52.31 43.70 14.21
N ASP A 3 -51.69 44.27 15.25
CA ASP A 3 -50.74 43.56 16.13
C ASP A 3 -51.29 42.23 16.68
N THR A 4 -52.60 42.16 16.94
CA THR A 4 -53.27 40.95 17.45
C THR A 4 -53.38 39.81 16.42
N ALA A 5 -53.15 40.09 15.15
CA ALA A 5 -53.16 39.14 14.04
C ALA A 5 -51.78 39.02 13.36
N ASP A 6 -50.77 39.76 13.86
CA ASP A 6 -49.41 39.75 13.35
C ASP A 6 -48.62 38.57 13.95
N ARG A 7 -48.16 37.67 13.09
CA ARG A 7 -47.32 36.52 13.47
C ARG A 7 -45.83 36.85 13.45
N CYS A 8 -45.45 38.01 12.94
CA CYS A 8 -44.09 38.52 12.81
C CYS A 8 -43.99 39.96 13.33
N PRO A 9 -44.19 40.19 14.64
CA PRO A 9 -44.34 41.53 15.23
C PRO A 9 -43.07 42.41 15.16
N ASN A 10 -41.93 41.85 14.75
CA ASN A 10 -40.65 42.55 14.61
C ASN A 10 -40.31 42.92 13.16
N THR A 11 -41.24 42.75 12.21
CA THR A 11 -41.00 43.09 10.80
C THR A 11 -40.74 44.61 10.65
N PRO A 12 -39.62 45.03 10.03
CA PRO A 12 -39.31 46.46 9.89
C PRO A 12 -40.38 47.24 9.12
N ALA A 13 -40.67 48.45 9.59
CA ALA A 13 -41.66 49.33 8.98
C ALA A 13 -41.32 49.64 7.51
N GLY A 14 -42.28 49.43 6.61
CA GLY A 14 -42.13 49.67 5.17
C GLY A 14 -41.83 48.41 4.34
N MET A 15 -41.64 47.24 4.95
CA MET A 15 -41.56 45.96 4.22
C MET A 15 -42.92 45.52 3.68
N ARG A 16 -42.90 44.81 2.56
CA ARG A 16 -44.06 44.08 2.05
C ARG A 16 -44.24 42.80 2.87
N VAL A 17 -45.47 42.57 3.33
CA VAL A 17 -45.82 41.45 4.20
C VAL A 17 -47.05 40.70 3.67
N ASP A 18 -47.18 39.44 4.08
CA ASP A 18 -48.35 38.60 3.81
C ASP A 18 -49.56 38.99 4.70
N ALA A 19 -50.65 38.22 4.60
CA ALA A 19 -51.86 38.45 5.40
C ALA A 19 -51.65 38.27 6.91
N ASN A 20 -50.56 37.63 7.33
CA ASN A 20 -50.20 37.38 8.72
C ASN A 20 -49.15 38.37 9.26
N GLY A 21 -48.72 39.36 8.47
CA GLY A 21 -47.73 40.36 8.89
C GLY A 21 -46.28 39.91 8.76
N CYS A 22 -46.03 38.76 8.15
CA CYS A 22 -44.69 38.24 7.91
C CYS A 22 -44.13 38.69 6.56
N PRO A 23 -42.80 38.93 6.45
CA PRO A 23 -42.17 39.19 5.16
C PRO A 23 -42.51 38.11 4.14
N ILE A 24 -42.74 38.51 2.90
CA ILE A 24 -42.99 37.56 1.80
C ILE A 24 -41.66 36.86 1.47
N ASP A 25 -41.72 35.53 1.39
CA ASP A 25 -40.64 34.62 0.99
C ASP A 25 -41.27 33.63 0.00
N ALA A 26 -41.12 33.93 -1.29
CA ALA A 26 -41.88 33.30 -2.37
C ALA A 26 -41.43 31.86 -2.69
N ASP A 27 -40.13 31.58 -2.59
CA ASP A 27 -39.56 30.24 -2.81
C ASP A 27 -39.32 29.46 -1.51
N SER A 28 -39.56 30.10 -0.35
CA SER A 28 -39.53 29.49 0.98
C SER A 28 -38.15 28.95 1.35
N ASP A 29 -37.10 29.65 0.93
CA ASP A 29 -35.70 29.33 1.26
C ASP A 29 -35.26 29.92 2.62
N GLY A 30 -36.11 30.74 3.25
CA GLY A 30 -35.86 31.37 4.54
C GLY A 30 -35.35 32.82 4.46
N VAL A 31 -35.17 33.38 3.26
CA VAL A 31 -34.79 34.76 3.02
C VAL A 31 -35.94 35.50 2.34
N ALA A 32 -36.40 36.59 2.95
CA ALA A 32 -37.52 37.36 2.39
C ALA A 32 -37.18 37.96 1.01
N ASP A 33 -38.16 38.01 0.10
CA ASP A 33 -38.05 38.52 -1.29
C ASP A 33 -37.30 39.87 -1.41
N SER A 34 -37.39 40.71 -0.38
CA SER A 34 -36.74 42.04 -0.35
C SER A 34 -35.22 42.00 -0.15
N ALA A 35 -34.70 40.90 0.42
CA ALA A 35 -33.30 40.66 0.71
C ALA A 35 -32.70 39.54 -0.15
N ASP A 36 -33.57 38.71 -0.74
CA ASP A 36 -33.20 37.59 -1.58
C ASP A 36 -32.74 38.03 -2.99
N ARG A 37 -31.59 37.49 -3.40
CA ARG A 37 -30.95 37.71 -4.70
C ARG A 37 -31.19 36.56 -5.68
N CYS A 38 -31.75 35.45 -5.21
CA CYS A 38 -31.96 34.20 -5.92
C CYS A 38 -33.42 33.70 -5.74
N PRO A 39 -34.42 34.39 -6.31
CA PRO A 39 -35.87 34.22 -6.02
C PRO A 39 -36.54 32.93 -6.54
N ASN A 40 -35.76 31.90 -6.85
CA ASN A 40 -36.26 30.58 -7.22
C ASN A 40 -35.31 29.48 -6.70
N THR A 41 -34.81 29.63 -5.49
CA THR A 41 -33.97 28.61 -4.86
C THR A 41 -34.78 27.32 -4.64
N PRO A 42 -34.29 26.14 -5.07
CA PRO A 42 -35.01 24.89 -4.85
C PRO A 42 -35.24 24.61 -3.37
N SER A 43 -36.47 24.19 -3.05
CA SER A 43 -36.85 23.88 -1.67
C SER A 43 -35.95 22.78 -1.07
N GLY A 44 -35.33 23.09 0.07
CA GLY A 44 -34.43 22.20 0.80
C GLY A 44 -32.94 22.45 0.59
N GLU A 45 -32.56 23.35 -0.32
CA GLU A 45 -31.16 23.80 -0.43
C GLU A 45 -30.78 24.72 0.74
N GLN A 46 -29.54 24.61 1.21
CA GLN A 46 -28.99 25.58 2.14
C GLN A 46 -28.69 26.87 1.38
N VAL A 47 -29.08 28.02 1.93
CA VAL A 47 -28.83 29.33 1.32
C VAL A 47 -27.94 30.20 2.20
N ASP A 48 -27.19 31.10 1.55
CA ASP A 48 -26.45 32.15 2.23
C ASP A 48 -27.40 33.26 2.74
N ALA A 49 -26.84 34.32 3.33
CA ALA A 49 -27.64 35.43 3.85
C ALA A 49 -28.37 36.24 2.76
N GLN A 50 -28.15 35.91 1.48
CA GLN A 50 -28.70 36.55 0.31
C GLN A 50 -29.72 35.66 -0.41
N GLY A 51 -30.11 34.52 0.16
CA GLY A 51 -31.07 33.58 -0.43
C GLY A 51 -30.49 32.75 -1.57
N CYS A 52 -29.17 32.78 -1.77
CA CYS A 52 -28.54 32.03 -2.85
C CYS A 52 -28.01 30.68 -2.35
N PRO A 53 -28.16 29.59 -3.13
CA PRO A 53 -27.65 28.27 -2.76
C PRO A 53 -26.18 28.30 -2.38
N VAL A 54 -25.86 27.81 -1.18
CA VAL A 54 -24.49 27.48 -0.80
C VAL A 54 -24.21 26.06 -1.25
N ALA A 55 -23.20 25.93 -2.10
CA ALA A 55 -22.71 24.62 -2.48
C ALA A 55 -22.19 23.91 -1.22
N THR A 56 -22.88 22.84 -0.84
CA THR A 56 -22.55 22.02 0.33
C THR A 56 -21.58 20.95 -0.11
N ASP A 57 -20.58 20.68 0.73
CA ASP A 57 -19.60 19.60 0.59
C ASP A 57 -19.61 18.88 1.95
N SER A 58 -20.43 17.84 2.05
CA SER A 58 -20.84 17.19 3.30
C SER A 58 -19.71 16.38 3.93
N ASP A 59 -18.83 15.77 3.13
CA ASP A 59 -17.69 14.99 3.61
C ASP A 59 -16.36 15.77 3.57
N GLY A 60 -16.34 16.93 2.91
CA GLY A 60 -15.23 17.87 2.90
C GLY A 60 -14.09 17.43 1.99
N ASP A 61 -14.38 16.68 0.93
CA ASP A 61 -13.39 16.16 -0.02
C ASP A 61 -13.04 17.17 -1.15
N GLY A 62 -13.77 18.29 -1.22
CA GLY A 62 -13.58 19.34 -2.21
C GLY A 62 -14.52 19.26 -3.41
N VAL A 63 -15.41 18.26 -3.48
CA VAL A 63 -16.49 18.12 -4.46
C VAL A 63 -17.82 18.40 -3.78
N VAL A 64 -18.65 19.23 -4.41
CA VAL A 64 -19.95 19.61 -3.83
C VAL A 64 -20.94 18.46 -3.94
N ASP A 65 -21.83 18.29 -2.96
CA ASP A 65 -22.79 17.18 -2.84
C ASP A 65 -23.59 16.92 -4.13
N SER A 66 -23.88 17.97 -4.92
CA SER A 66 -24.62 17.87 -6.17
C SER A 66 -23.81 17.30 -7.34
N ALA A 67 -22.49 17.35 -7.27
CA ALA A 67 -21.53 16.79 -8.22
C ALA A 67 -20.83 15.53 -7.70
N ASP A 68 -20.96 15.24 -6.41
CA ASP A 68 -20.30 14.14 -5.73
C ASP A 68 -21.06 12.82 -5.89
N ARG A 69 -20.40 11.83 -6.49
CA ARG A 69 -20.91 10.47 -6.69
C ARG A 69 -20.55 9.54 -5.52
N CYS A 70 -19.68 9.97 -4.63
CA CYS A 70 -19.10 9.25 -3.52
C CYS A 70 -19.18 10.08 -2.21
N PRO A 71 -20.39 10.34 -1.67
CA PRO A 71 -20.68 11.33 -0.60
C PRO A 71 -20.15 11.00 0.81
N ASN A 72 -19.21 10.06 0.92
CA ASN A 72 -18.58 9.66 2.18
C ASN A 72 -17.09 9.34 1.95
N SER A 73 -16.42 10.10 1.10
CA SER A 73 -14.98 10.01 0.91
C SER A 73 -14.24 10.25 2.23
N PRO A 74 -13.21 9.44 2.58
CA PRO A 74 -12.46 9.63 3.81
C PRO A 74 -11.79 11.01 3.83
N ARG A 75 -11.95 11.73 4.94
CA ARG A 75 -11.36 13.06 5.11
C ARG A 75 -9.85 13.05 4.84
N GLY A 76 -9.41 13.84 3.88
CA GLY A 76 -8.00 13.95 3.46
C GLY A 76 -7.55 12.94 2.40
N ALA A 77 -8.45 12.08 1.91
CA ALA A 77 -8.20 11.28 0.72
C ALA A 77 -8.13 12.18 -0.52
N THR A 78 -7.32 11.76 -1.51
CA THR A 78 -7.33 12.37 -2.83
C THR A 78 -8.50 11.80 -3.61
N VAL A 79 -9.39 12.66 -4.12
CA VAL A 79 -10.56 12.27 -4.92
C VAL A 79 -10.43 12.74 -6.36
N ASP A 80 -11.16 12.10 -7.26
CA ASP A 80 -11.31 12.54 -8.64
C ASP A 80 -12.35 13.66 -8.78
N SER A 81 -12.64 14.08 -10.01
CA SER A 81 -13.63 15.15 -10.25
C SER A 81 -15.07 14.74 -9.91
N GLU A 82 -15.32 13.47 -9.63
CA GLU A 82 -16.62 12.93 -9.24
C GLU A 82 -16.73 12.71 -7.72
N GLY A 83 -15.74 13.15 -6.93
CA GLY A 83 -15.70 12.96 -5.47
C GLY A 83 -15.29 11.55 -5.05
N CYS A 84 -14.86 10.70 -5.98
CA CYS A 84 -14.50 9.32 -5.66
C CYS A 84 -13.00 9.19 -5.39
N VAL A 85 -12.65 8.47 -4.31
CA VAL A 85 -11.25 8.23 -3.90
C VAL A 85 -10.42 7.63 -5.02
N ILE A 86 -9.29 8.26 -5.31
CA ILE A 86 -8.27 7.75 -6.24
C ILE A 86 -7.36 6.79 -5.47
N PRO A 87 -7.31 5.50 -5.86
CA PRO A 87 -6.32 4.55 -5.33
C PRO A 87 -4.92 5.14 -5.42
N GLN A 88 -4.17 5.08 -4.32
CA GLN A 88 -2.79 5.56 -4.27
C GLN A 88 -1.87 4.38 -4.45
N ASP A 89 -0.86 4.53 -5.28
CA ASP A 89 0.18 3.53 -5.51
C ASP A 89 1.52 4.29 -5.45
N THR A 90 2.04 4.46 -4.24
CA THR A 90 3.15 5.36 -3.94
C THR A 90 4.46 4.88 -4.57
N ASP A 91 4.68 3.57 -4.68
CA ASP A 91 5.89 3.00 -5.27
C ASP A 91 5.73 2.55 -6.74
N GLY A 92 4.51 2.57 -7.26
CA GLY A 92 4.19 2.30 -8.65
C GLY A 92 4.32 0.82 -9.01
N ASP A 93 4.17 -0.09 -8.04
CA ASP A 93 4.26 -1.53 -8.26
C ASP A 93 2.95 -2.16 -8.76
N GLY A 94 1.88 -1.37 -8.82
CA GLY A 94 0.55 -1.76 -9.29
C GLY A 94 -0.39 -2.23 -8.19
N VAL A 95 0.00 -2.11 -6.91
CA VAL A 95 -0.81 -2.45 -5.74
C VAL A 95 -1.14 -1.19 -4.96
N ASP A 96 -2.42 -1.03 -4.61
CA ASP A 96 -2.85 0.15 -3.85
C ASP A 96 -2.25 0.15 -2.43
N ASP A 97 -1.81 1.33 -1.97
CA ASP A 97 -1.16 1.59 -0.69
C ASP A 97 -1.95 1.03 0.50
N SER A 98 -3.29 0.93 0.40
CA SER A 98 -4.13 0.40 1.49
C SER A 98 -4.02 -1.12 1.67
N VAL A 99 -3.55 -1.83 0.65
CA VAL A 99 -3.39 -3.29 0.65
C VAL A 99 -1.95 -3.75 0.42
N ASP A 100 -1.06 -2.84 0.03
CA ASP A 100 0.37 -3.07 -0.10
C ASP A 100 1.02 -3.35 1.27
N ARG A 101 1.72 -4.49 1.36
CA ARG A 101 2.46 -4.94 2.55
C ARG A 101 3.97 -4.76 2.40
N CYS A 102 4.44 -4.37 1.22
CA CYS A 102 5.84 -4.22 0.87
C CYS A 102 6.11 -2.85 0.20
N PRO A 103 5.87 -1.74 0.92
CA PRO A 103 6.06 -0.40 0.34
C PRO A 103 7.52 -0.14 -0.05
N GLY A 104 7.68 0.54 -1.18
CA GLY A 104 8.98 0.85 -1.78
C GLY A 104 9.52 -0.29 -2.63
N THR A 105 8.66 -1.16 -3.17
CA THR A 105 9.06 -2.19 -4.12
C THR A 105 9.70 -1.54 -5.36
N PRO A 106 10.89 -1.96 -5.79
CA PRO A 106 11.56 -1.34 -6.94
C PRO A 106 10.75 -1.51 -8.23
N ALA A 107 10.63 -0.44 -9.01
CA ALA A 107 9.95 -0.44 -10.31
C ALA A 107 10.38 -1.60 -11.22
N GLY A 108 9.40 -2.26 -11.85
CA GLY A 108 9.61 -3.43 -12.72
C GLY A 108 9.78 -4.76 -11.98
N THR A 109 9.74 -4.76 -10.65
CA THR A 109 9.65 -6.00 -9.86
C THR A 109 8.27 -6.63 -10.06
N GLN A 110 8.23 -7.95 -10.27
CA GLN A 110 6.95 -8.68 -10.26
C GLN A 110 6.49 -8.88 -8.82
N VAL A 111 5.30 -8.36 -8.52
CA VAL A 111 4.68 -8.41 -7.18
C VAL A 111 3.45 -9.30 -7.15
N ASP A 112 3.14 -9.80 -5.96
CA ASP A 112 1.90 -10.50 -5.69
C ASP A 112 0.75 -9.52 -5.41
N ALA A 113 -0.41 -10.04 -5.00
CA ALA A 113 -1.60 -9.23 -4.73
C ALA A 113 -1.47 -8.30 -3.51
N VAL A 114 -0.34 -8.34 -2.79
CA VAL A 114 -0.07 -7.49 -1.62
C VAL A 114 1.23 -6.70 -1.77
N GLY A 115 1.66 -6.44 -3.02
CA GLY A 115 2.80 -5.58 -3.36
C GLY A 115 4.17 -6.19 -3.05
N CYS A 116 4.21 -7.46 -2.65
CA CYS A 116 5.46 -8.10 -2.29
C CYS A 116 6.08 -8.82 -3.48
N ARG A 117 7.40 -8.70 -3.66
CA ARG A 117 8.13 -9.44 -4.70
C ARG A 117 7.81 -10.93 -4.64
N ILE A 118 7.39 -11.50 -5.77
CA ILE A 118 7.14 -12.93 -5.93
C ILE A 118 8.46 -13.70 -5.80
N LEU A 119 8.59 -14.49 -4.72
CA LEU A 119 9.77 -15.34 -4.49
C LEU A 119 9.67 -16.70 -5.19
N PHE A 120 8.46 -17.24 -5.32
CA PHE A 120 8.18 -18.56 -5.86
C PHE A 120 7.02 -18.49 -6.84
N GLN A 121 7.25 -18.96 -8.07
CA GLN A 121 6.19 -19.15 -9.06
C GLN A 121 5.46 -20.48 -8.78
N GLU A 122 4.24 -20.67 -9.28
CA GLU A 122 3.41 -21.86 -8.97
C GLU A 122 4.14 -23.20 -9.19
N GLN A 123 4.96 -23.29 -10.23
CA GLN A 123 5.73 -24.51 -10.57
C GLN A 123 7.20 -24.47 -10.10
N GLN A 124 7.63 -23.37 -9.48
CA GLN A 124 9.03 -23.17 -9.09
C GLN A 124 9.14 -23.01 -7.58
N THR A 125 9.51 -24.10 -6.91
CA THR A 125 9.71 -24.14 -5.46
C THR A 125 11.11 -23.72 -5.03
N THR A 126 12.04 -23.51 -5.97
CA THR A 126 13.43 -23.12 -5.67
C THR A 126 13.75 -21.76 -6.29
N LEU A 127 14.20 -20.83 -5.46
CA LEU A 127 14.71 -19.53 -5.83
C LEU A 127 16.22 -19.48 -5.61
N ILE A 128 17.00 -19.32 -6.69
CA ILE A 128 18.44 -19.04 -6.57
C ILE A 128 18.61 -17.58 -6.19
N LEU A 129 19.37 -17.31 -5.12
CA LEU A 129 19.66 -15.95 -4.67
C LEU A 129 20.83 -15.36 -5.47
N GLU A 130 20.53 -14.90 -6.68
CA GLU A 130 21.53 -14.26 -7.54
C GLU A 130 22.18 -13.06 -6.85
N GLY A 131 23.51 -12.95 -6.94
CA GLY A 131 24.28 -11.87 -6.32
C GLY A 131 24.53 -12.03 -4.81
N VAL A 132 23.95 -13.03 -4.14
CA VAL A 132 24.27 -13.37 -2.74
C VAL A 132 25.58 -14.13 -2.68
N ASN A 133 26.66 -13.34 -2.67
CA ASN A 133 28.03 -13.82 -2.60
C ASN A 133 28.59 -13.75 -1.17
N PHE A 134 29.61 -14.57 -0.92
CA PHE A 134 30.37 -14.57 0.33
C PHE A 134 31.82 -14.18 0.05
N GLN A 135 32.49 -13.63 1.06
CA GLN A 135 33.94 -13.49 1.01
C GLN A 135 34.61 -14.87 0.85
N THR A 136 35.71 -14.94 0.09
CA THR A 136 36.43 -16.20 -0.20
C THR A 136 36.76 -16.96 1.08
N GLY A 137 36.38 -18.25 1.13
CA GLY A 137 36.60 -19.13 2.29
C GLY A 137 35.81 -18.76 3.56
N ARG A 138 34.89 -17.80 3.48
CA ARG A 138 34.12 -17.29 4.63
C ARG A 138 32.62 -17.46 4.42
N ALA A 139 31.88 -17.31 5.52
CA ALA A 139 30.43 -17.25 5.57
C ALA A 139 29.88 -15.83 5.81
N SER A 140 30.75 -14.81 5.77
CA SER A 140 30.36 -13.41 5.92
C SER A 140 29.68 -12.89 4.65
N LEU A 141 28.46 -12.36 4.80
CA LEU A 141 27.68 -11.72 3.74
C LEU A 141 28.29 -10.38 3.33
N THR A 142 28.42 -10.14 2.02
CA THR A 142 28.82 -8.83 1.46
C THR A 142 27.70 -7.79 1.62
N GLN A 143 28.03 -6.51 1.43
CA GLN A 143 27.01 -5.44 1.48
C GLN A 143 25.95 -5.61 0.37
N SER A 144 26.36 -6.01 -0.83
CA SER A 144 25.43 -6.30 -1.93
C SER A 144 24.50 -7.47 -1.61
N ALA A 145 25.03 -8.55 -1.00
CA ALA A 145 24.23 -9.68 -0.57
C ALA A 145 23.19 -9.28 0.48
N ARG A 146 23.57 -8.40 1.42
CA ARG A 146 22.62 -7.87 2.43
C ARG A 146 21.49 -7.09 1.80
N ALA A 147 21.75 -6.26 0.79
CA ALA A 147 20.72 -5.50 0.09
C ALA A 147 19.70 -6.43 -0.61
N ILE A 148 20.18 -7.49 -1.26
CA ILE A 148 19.31 -8.51 -1.87
C ILE A 148 18.50 -9.25 -0.80
N LEU A 149 19.13 -9.61 0.32
CA LEU A 149 18.45 -10.34 1.39
C LEU A 149 17.43 -9.48 2.14
N LEU A 150 17.55 -8.15 2.13
CA LEU A 150 16.53 -7.25 2.68
C LEU A 150 15.23 -7.32 1.88
N THR A 151 15.30 -7.29 0.55
CA THR A 151 14.09 -7.41 -0.28
C THR A 151 13.44 -8.78 -0.13
N VAL A 152 14.25 -9.84 -0.02
CA VAL A 152 13.77 -11.19 0.30
C VAL A 152 13.10 -11.24 1.68
N ALA A 153 13.68 -10.58 2.69
CA ALA A 153 13.10 -10.53 4.03
C ALA A 153 11.74 -9.83 4.03
N GLN A 154 11.61 -8.70 3.34
CA GLN A 154 10.34 -7.98 3.18
C GLN A 154 9.26 -8.87 2.55
N SER A 155 9.57 -9.54 1.44
CA SER A 155 8.63 -10.47 0.80
C SER A 155 8.19 -11.60 1.72
N LEU A 156 9.10 -12.16 2.52
CA LEU A 156 8.77 -13.22 3.49
C LEU A 156 7.91 -12.68 4.64
N ILE A 157 8.08 -11.42 5.05
CA ILE A 157 7.26 -10.78 6.09
C ILE A 157 5.84 -10.54 5.57
N GLY A 158 5.69 -9.97 4.37
CA GLY A 158 4.37 -9.73 3.77
C GLY A 158 3.59 -11.01 3.45
N ASN A 159 4.30 -12.13 3.28
CA ASN A 159 3.76 -13.45 3.00
C ASN A 159 3.97 -14.46 4.15
N PRO A 160 3.25 -14.35 5.27
CA PRO A 160 3.50 -15.16 6.47
C PRO A 160 3.29 -16.67 6.28
N ALA A 161 2.55 -17.10 5.27
CA ALA A 161 2.32 -18.51 4.96
C ALA A 161 3.54 -19.21 4.33
N ILE A 162 4.48 -18.47 3.75
CA ILE A 162 5.64 -19.04 3.07
C ILE A 162 6.65 -19.55 4.11
N ARG A 163 7.00 -20.83 4.06
CA ARG A 163 8.10 -21.41 4.84
C ARG A 163 9.22 -21.77 3.89
N VAL A 164 10.49 -21.57 4.28
CA VAL A 164 11.63 -21.83 3.40
C VAL A 164 12.77 -22.57 4.08
N GLU A 165 13.41 -23.45 3.34
CA GLU A 165 14.77 -23.91 3.60
C GLU A 165 15.76 -23.01 2.87
N VAL A 166 16.74 -22.50 3.60
CA VAL A 166 17.92 -21.83 3.09
C VAL A 166 18.97 -22.91 2.79
N ALA A 167 19.15 -23.23 1.51
CA ALA A 167 20.08 -24.26 1.06
C ALA A 167 21.40 -23.64 0.60
N GLY A 168 22.49 -23.98 1.28
CA GLY A 168 23.84 -23.53 0.95
C GLY A 168 24.61 -24.56 0.11
N HIS A 169 25.33 -24.11 -0.91
CA HIS A 169 26.09 -24.96 -1.82
C HIS A 169 27.53 -24.46 -1.99
N THR A 170 28.43 -25.37 -2.36
CA THR A 170 29.81 -25.08 -2.73
C THR A 170 30.14 -25.69 -4.08
N ASP A 171 31.30 -25.33 -4.64
CA ASP A 171 31.92 -26.14 -5.68
C ASP A 171 32.67 -27.35 -5.09
N ILE A 172 33.25 -28.18 -5.96
CA ILE A 172 33.98 -29.40 -5.57
C ILE A 172 35.40 -29.14 -5.04
N THR A 173 35.85 -27.89 -4.97
CA THR A 173 37.25 -27.57 -4.59
C THR A 173 37.44 -27.80 -3.10
N GLY A 174 38.52 -28.51 -2.73
CA GLY A 174 38.83 -28.83 -1.33
C GLY A 174 38.17 -30.13 -0.86
N SER A 175 38.21 -30.39 0.45
CA SER A 175 37.61 -31.61 1.01
C SER A 175 36.09 -31.48 1.11
N ARG A 176 35.38 -32.59 0.90
CA ARG A 176 33.92 -32.65 1.06
C ARG A 176 33.49 -32.19 2.45
N ASP A 177 34.16 -32.64 3.51
CA ASP A 177 33.81 -32.26 4.90
C ASP A 177 33.98 -30.76 5.16
N THR A 178 35.00 -30.12 4.58
CA THR A 178 35.15 -28.66 4.64
C THR A 178 34.00 -27.97 3.91
N ASN A 179 33.62 -28.47 2.74
CA ASN A 179 32.52 -27.93 1.95
C ASN A 179 31.15 -28.09 2.62
N MET A 180 30.90 -29.21 3.30
CA MET A 180 29.69 -29.41 4.10
C MET A 180 29.60 -28.40 5.25
N ARG A 181 30.69 -28.19 6.00
CA ARG A 181 30.71 -27.19 7.08
C ARG A 181 30.57 -25.76 6.56
N LEU A 182 31.23 -25.43 5.45
CA LEU A 182 31.19 -24.10 4.85
C LEU A 182 29.79 -23.76 4.32
N SER A 183 29.17 -24.67 3.58
CA SER A 183 27.81 -24.50 3.08
C SER A 183 26.80 -24.34 4.22
N GLN A 184 26.90 -25.14 5.29
CA GLN A 184 26.03 -24.99 6.46
C GLN A 184 26.21 -23.61 7.11
N SER A 185 27.46 -23.18 7.34
CA SER A 185 27.75 -21.87 7.93
C SER A 185 27.20 -20.71 7.09
N ARG A 186 27.19 -20.85 5.76
CA ARG A 186 26.63 -19.87 4.82
C ARG A 186 25.10 -19.85 4.87
N ALA A 187 24.47 -21.01 4.90
CA ALA A 187 23.02 -21.13 5.07
C ALA A 187 22.58 -20.51 6.41
N ASP A 188 23.30 -20.80 7.49
CA ASP A 188 23.06 -20.21 8.81
C ASP A 188 23.22 -18.68 8.80
N ALA A 189 24.25 -18.16 8.11
CA ALA A 189 24.48 -16.73 8.00
C ALA A 189 23.31 -16.01 7.30
N VAL A 190 22.78 -16.60 6.23
CA VAL A 190 21.60 -16.08 5.51
C VAL A 190 20.35 -16.19 6.38
N ARG A 191 20.07 -17.35 6.97
CA ARG A 191 18.93 -17.53 7.90
C ARG A 191 18.97 -16.51 9.04
N ASN A 192 20.11 -16.36 9.70
CA ASN A 192 20.27 -15.41 10.80
C ASN A 192 20.17 -13.95 10.34
N PHE A 193 20.50 -13.66 9.08
CA PHE A 193 20.26 -12.34 8.52
C PHE A 193 18.76 -12.09 8.31
N LEU A 194 18.02 -13.04 7.73
CA LEU A 194 16.57 -12.93 7.53
C LEU A 194 15.83 -12.76 8.87
N ILE A 195 16.20 -13.56 9.89
CA ILE A 195 15.61 -13.46 11.24
C ILE A 195 15.83 -12.08 11.85
N ARG A 196 17.05 -11.55 11.77
CA ARG A 196 17.37 -10.22 12.32
C ARG A 196 16.63 -9.09 11.62
N ASN A 197 16.10 -9.32 10.41
CA ASN A 197 15.32 -8.36 9.66
C ASN A 197 13.81 -8.65 9.74
N GLY A 198 13.36 -9.48 10.68
CA GLY A 198 11.95 -9.62 11.03
C GLY A 198 11.26 -10.89 10.53
N VAL A 199 11.95 -11.77 9.80
CA VAL A 199 11.36 -13.05 9.40
C VAL A 199 11.31 -14.01 10.59
N ASP A 200 10.16 -14.63 10.84
CA ASP A 200 10.00 -15.61 11.92
C ASP A 200 11.00 -16.78 11.77
N ALA A 201 11.71 -17.08 12.85
CA ALA A 201 12.71 -18.14 12.91
C ALA A 201 12.11 -19.54 12.69
N GLU A 202 10.85 -19.78 13.03
CA GLU A 202 10.17 -21.07 12.87
C GLU A 202 9.82 -21.36 11.40
N ARG A 203 9.77 -20.31 10.57
CA ARG A 203 9.52 -20.41 9.13
C ARG A 203 10.79 -20.72 8.33
N LEU A 204 11.95 -20.73 8.97
CA LEU A 204 13.25 -20.82 8.34
C LEU A 204 14.05 -22.02 8.84
N VAL A 205 14.43 -22.90 7.91
CA VAL A 205 15.41 -23.97 8.14
C VAL A 205 16.68 -23.65 7.37
N ALA A 206 17.87 -23.94 7.89
CA ALA A 206 19.13 -23.77 7.18
C ALA A 206 19.82 -25.12 6.99
N ARG A 207 20.25 -25.43 5.76
CA ARG A 207 20.91 -26.70 5.44
C ARG A 207 22.06 -26.49 4.45
N GLY A 208 23.23 -27.01 4.81
CA GLY A 208 24.38 -27.10 3.93
C GLY A 208 24.39 -28.39 3.12
N TYR A 209 24.50 -28.28 1.80
CA TYR A 209 24.58 -29.39 0.86
C TYR A 209 25.99 -29.62 0.30
N GLY A 210 26.95 -28.76 0.69
CA GLY A 210 28.33 -28.82 0.21
C GLY A 210 28.39 -28.90 -1.32
N PRO A 211 29.17 -29.82 -1.90
CA PRO A 211 29.32 -29.96 -3.34
C PRO A 211 28.34 -30.97 -3.96
N ASP A 212 27.39 -31.52 -3.19
CA ASP A 212 26.65 -32.73 -3.56
C ASP A 212 25.49 -32.47 -4.54
N GLU A 213 25.09 -31.21 -4.72
CA GLU A 213 24.01 -30.80 -5.63
C GLU A 213 24.48 -29.70 -6.62
N PRO A 214 25.37 -30.04 -7.57
CA PRO A 214 25.88 -29.10 -8.56
C PRO A 214 24.80 -28.76 -9.60
N VAL A 215 24.78 -27.50 -10.02
CA VAL A 215 23.94 -26.98 -11.12
C VAL A 215 24.72 -26.72 -12.39
N ALA A 216 26.05 -26.81 -12.31
CA ALA A 216 26.95 -26.58 -13.43
C ALA A 216 28.23 -27.42 -13.32
N ASP A 217 28.99 -27.47 -14.42
CA ASP A 217 30.21 -28.26 -14.52
C ASP A 217 31.32 -27.74 -13.59
N ASN A 218 31.75 -28.59 -12.65
CA ASN A 218 32.82 -28.30 -11.72
C ASN A 218 34.22 -28.27 -12.35
N ALA A 219 34.40 -28.77 -13.58
CA ALA A 219 35.67 -28.68 -14.29
C ALA A 219 36.00 -27.24 -14.70
N THR A 220 34.98 -26.42 -14.97
CA THR A 220 35.17 -25.03 -15.42
C THR A 220 35.13 -24.03 -14.26
N THR A 221 35.89 -22.93 -14.38
CA THR A 221 35.83 -21.83 -13.40
C THR A 221 34.44 -21.20 -13.30
N ALA A 222 33.75 -21.08 -14.45
CA ALA A 222 32.40 -20.54 -14.52
C ALA A 222 31.38 -21.45 -13.82
N GLY A 223 31.39 -22.76 -14.09
CA GLY A 223 30.48 -23.69 -13.44
C GLY A 223 30.72 -23.84 -11.94
N ARG A 224 31.99 -23.80 -11.49
CA ARG A 224 32.29 -23.68 -10.05
C ARG A 224 31.69 -22.41 -9.43
N ALA A 225 31.71 -21.29 -10.14
CA ALA A 225 31.09 -20.06 -9.65
C ALA A 225 29.57 -20.20 -9.49
N GLN A 226 28.89 -20.89 -10.40
CA GLN A 226 27.46 -21.17 -10.31
C GLN A 226 27.13 -22.16 -9.18
N ASN A 227 28.00 -23.14 -8.92
CA ASN A 227 27.80 -24.09 -7.82
C ASN A 227 27.96 -23.45 -6.43
N ARG A 228 28.78 -22.40 -6.31
CA ARG A 228 28.91 -21.59 -5.08
C ARG A 228 27.71 -20.64 -4.92
N ARG A 229 26.56 -21.18 -4.53
CA ARG A 229 25.29 -20.45 -4.45
C ARG A 229 24.58 -20.67 -3.11
N VAL A 230 23.60 -19.82 -2.86
CA VAL A 230 22.54 -20.06 -1.87
C VAL A 230 21.22 -19.97 -2.59
N GLU A 231 20.29 -20.83 -2.22
CA GLU A 231 18.94 -20.83 -2.76
C GLU A 231 17.93 -20.97 -1.62
N LEU A 232 16.72 -20.48 -1.85
CA LEU A 232 15.58 -20.72 -0.98
C LEU A 232 14.71 -21.80 -1.60
N ARG A 233 14.30 -22.78 -0.80
CA ARG A 233 13.37 -23.84 -1.20
C ARG A 233 12.10 -23.68 -0.40
N ARG A 234 10.97 -23.48 -1.08
CA ARG A 234 9.66 -23.42 -0.43
C ARG A 234 9.37 -24.77 0.23
N LEU A 235 9.04 -24.71 1.51
CA LEU A 235 8.54 -25.85 2.28
C LEU A 235 7.02 -25.86 2.20
N ASN A 236 6.47 -27.07 2.07
CA ASN A 236 5.02 -27.30 2.10
C ASN A 236 4.47 -27.26 3.53
#